data_AF-A0A800BW72-F1
#
_entry.id   AF-A0A800BW72-F1
#
_cell.length_a   1.000
_cell.length_b   1.000
_cell.length_c   1.000
_cell.angle_alpha   90.00
_cell.angle_beta   90.00
_cell.angle_gamma   90.00
#
_symmetry.space_group_name_H-M   'P 1'
#
loop_
_entity.id
_entity.type
_entity.pdbx_description
1 polymer ?
#
loop_
_entity_poly.entity_id
_entity_poly.type
_entity_poly.pdbx_seq_one_letter_code
_entity_poly.pdbx_strand_id
1 'polypeptide(L)'
;MGRWWLLTLLLGILAGCGQEKIQVESVEFVNLDRGSGLFDRAIRICFDKPIESQYWHRVVFVAKDGVKFEGEGWIRPLATAKNPKCQDKVLYMYINKDSPLDSRTLIHDHIKQGNIAQLLIQIYPDRPQNDKAVPMSEKLFRNLQPC
;
A
#
# COMPACT_ATOMS: atom_id res chain seq x y z
N MET A 1 -31.01 22.67 53.53
CA MET A 1 -30.96 21.19 53.44
C MET A 1 -31.75 20.82 52.20
N GLY A 2 -31.17 20.57 51.03
CA GLY A 2 -29.99 19.77 50.74
C GLY A 2 -30.47 18.50 50.04
N ARG A 3 -30.36 18.46 48.70
CA ARG A 3 -30.12 17.27 47.86
C ARG A 3 -30.25 17.65 46.38
N TRP A 4 -29.22 18.35 45.90
CA TRP A 4 -28.68 18.11 44.57
C TRP A 4 -28.27 16.65 44.50
N TRP A 5 -28.87 15.86 43.63
CA TRP A 5 -28.21 14.67 43.07
C TRP A 5 -28.27 14.80 41.56
N LEU A 6 -27.07 14.96 41.02
CA LEU A 6 -26.77 15.23 39.63
C LEU A 6 -27.35 14.13 38.72
N LEU A 7 -27.94 14.58 37.61
CA LEU A 7 -27.97 13.82 36.37
C LEU A 7 -26.52 13.48 35.97
N THR A 8 -26.05 12.28 36.27
CA THR A 8 -24.83 11.75 35.66
C THR A 8 -25.22 11.13 34.32
N LEU A 9 -25.29 12.00 33.31
CA LEU A 9 -25.31 11.64 31.91
C LEU A 9 -24.01 10.85 31.62
N LEU A 10 -24.08 9.53 31.64
CA LEU A 10 -23.03 8.67 31.11
C LEU A 10 -23.04 8.81 29.58
N LEU A 11 -22.47 9.91 29.11
CA LEU A 11 -22.05 10.08 27.72
C LEU A 11 -20.80 9.20 27.54
N GLY A 12 -21.03 7.88 27.48
CA GLY A 12 -20.03 6.91 27.08
C GLY A 12 -19.62 7.22 25.64
N ILE A 13 -18.47 7.86 25.53
CA ILE A 13 -17.80 8.22 24.29
C ILE A 13 -17.74 6.97 23.41
N LEU A 14 -18.57 6.93 22.37
CA LEU A 14 -18.29 6.16 21.17
C LEU A 14 -17.02 6.77 20.58
N ALA A 15 -15.87 6.39 21.12
CA ALA A 15 -14.62 6.45 20.38
C ALA A 15 -14.85 5.49 19.22
N GLY A 16 -15.39 6.01 18.12
CA GLY A 16 -15.39 5.31 16.86
C GLY A 16 -13.97 4.85 16.64
N CYS A 17 -13.76 3.53 16.70
CA CYS A 17 -12.48 2.88 16.50
C CYS A 17 -12.13 3.05 15.02
N GLY A 18 -11.79 4.29 14.63
CA GLY A 18 -11.38 4.63 13.29
C GLY A 18 -10.07 3.92 13.03
N GLN A 19 -10.00 3.20 11.91
CA GLN A 19 -8.77 2.54 11.49
C GLN A 19 -7.62 3.54 11.47
N GLU A 20 -6.50 3.16 12.07
CA GLU A 20 -5.40 4.08 12.30
C GLU A 20 -4.83 4.60 10.97
N LYS A 21 -4.63 5.91 10.85
CA LYS A 21 -4.04 6.47 9.62
C LYS A 21 -2.55 6.13 9.54
N ILE A 22 -2.13 5.38 8.54
CA ILE A 22 -0.72 5.08 8.23
C ILE A 22 -0.20 5.94 7.07
N GLN A 23 1.11 6.21 7.04
CA GLN A 23 1.76 6.96 5.96
C GLN A 23 2.84 6.14 5.30
N VAL A 24 2.95 6.25 3.98
CA VAL A 24 4.05 5.63 3.24
C VAL A 24 5.34 6.42 3.53
N GLU A 25 6.33 5.75 4.12
CA GLU A 25 7.62 6.35 4.46
C GLU A 25 8.61 6.15 3.32
N SER A 26 8.77 4.93 2.84
CA SER A 26 9.72 4.61 1.77
C SER A 26 9.23 3.48 0.89
N VAL A 27 9.85 3.38 -0.29
CA VAL A 27 9.69 2.26 -1.19
C VAL A 27 11.02 1.92 -1.81
N GLU A 28 11.33 0.63 -1.89
CA GLU A 28 12.52 0.11 -2.55
C GLU A 28 12.17 -1.09 -3.42
N PHE A 29 12.91 -1.28 -4.52
CA PHE A 29 12.85 -2.54 -5.26
C PHE A 29 13.64 -3.58 -4.47
N VAL A 30 13.03 -4.74 -4.27
CA VAL A 30 13.66 -5.86 -3.58
C VAL A 30 13.64 -7.08 -4.47
N ASN A 31 14.75 -7.81 -4.47
CA ASN A 31 14.79 -9.13 -5.07
C ASN A 31 14.42 -10.16 -4.01
N LEU A 32 13.24 -10.76 -4.16
CA LEU A 32 12.76 -11.84 -3.29
C LEU A 32 12.93 -13.20 -3.99
N ASP A 33 13.53 -13.22 -5.17
CA ASP A 33 13.69 -14.42 -5.95
C ASP A 33 14.56 -15.44 -5.21
N ARG A 34 13.97 -16.61 -5.02
CA ARG A 34 14.62 -17.81 -4.47
C ARG A 34 14.76 -18.89 -5.55
N GLY A 35 14.89 -18.47 -6.81
CA GLY A 35 15.13 -19.33 -7.97
C GLY A 35 13.89 -19.66 -8.82
N SER A 36 12.79 -18.90 -8.72
CA SER A 36 11.54 -19.17 -9.45
C SER A 36 11.21 -18.11 -10.52
N GLY A 37 11.91 -16.98 -10.55
CA GLY A 37 11.63 -15.85 -11.46
C GLY A 37 10.28 -15.17 -11.25
N LEU A 38 9.42 -15.69 -10.37
CA LEU A 38 8.12 -15.11 -10.02
C LEU A 38 8.23 -13.99 -8.99
N PHE A 39 9.36 -13.88 -8.30
CA PHE A 39 9.59 -12.93 -7.22
C PHE A 39 10.74 -11.97 -7.53
N ASP A 40 11.19 -11.95 -8.80
CA ASP A 40 12.26 -11.09 -9.32
C ASP A 40 11.80 -9.63 -9.52
N ARG A 41 10.49 -9.38 -9.38
CA ARG A 41 9.87 -8.05 -9.40
C ARG A 41 9.03 -7.88 -8.14
N ALA A 42 9.65 -7.35 -7.10
CA ALA A 42 8.97 -6.97 -5.89
C ALA A 42 9.39 -5.57 -5.44
N ILE A 43 8.47 -4.91 -4.74
CA ILE A 43 8.75 -3.69 -3.99
C ILE A 43 8.52 -3.97 -2.51
N ARG A 44 9.34 -3.34 -1.68
CA ARG A 44 9.07 -3.21 -0.25
C ARG A 44 8.54 -1.83 0.00
N ILE A 45 7.34 -1.76 0.55
CA ILE A 45 6.70 -0.51 0.99
C ILE A 45 6.82 -0.46 2.51
N CYS A 46 7.44 0.58 3.04
CA CYS A 46 7.55 0.80 4.48
C CYS A 46 6.70 1.98 4.92
N PHE A 47 6.09 1.84 6.09
CA PHE A 47 5.19 2.81 6.69
C PHE A 47 5.82 3.46 7.93
N ASP A 48 5.32 4.63 8.30
CA ASP A 48 5.75 5.37 9.49
C ASP A 48 5.61 4.57 10.80
N LYS A 49 4.64 3.64 10.85
CA LYS A 49 4.36 2.79 12.00
C LYS A 49 3.99 1.34 11.62
N PRO A 50 3.99 0.40 12.60
CA PRO A 50 3.61 -0.98 12.35
C PRO A 50 2.20 -1.11 11.77
N ILE A 51 2.01 -2.12 10.93
CA ILE A 51 0.71 -2.41 10.34
C ILE A 51 -0.09 -3.27 11.31
N GLU A 52 -1.05 -2.66 12.00
CA GLU A 52 -1.90 -3.33 12.99
C GLU A 52 -3.30 -3.67 12.46
N SER A 53 -3.66 -3.12 11.30
CA SER A 53 -4.95 -3.34 10.63
C SER A 53 -4.76 -3.66 9.15
N GLN A 54 -5.83 -4.10 8.50
CA GLN A 54 -5.83 -4.35 7.06
C GLN A 54 -6.13 -3.05 6.31
N TYR A 55 -5.35 -2.73 5.27
CA TYR A 55 -5.52 -1.54 4.44
C TYR A 55 -5.57 -1.92 2.97
N TRP A 56 -6.40 -1.25 2.19
CA TRP A 56 -6.36 -1.38 0.75
C TRP A 56 -5.30 -0.44 0.17
N HIS A 57 -4.58 -0.88 -0.85
CA HIS A 57 -3.60 -0.02 -1.52
C HIS A 57 -3.74 -0.09 -3.04
N ARG A 58 -3.38 1.02 -3.68
CA ARG A 58 -3.21 1.14 -5.12
C ARG A 58 -1.79 1.63 -5.40
N VAL A 59 -1.15 1.04 -6.40
CA VAL A 59 0.13 1.48 -6.95
C VAL A 59 -0.02 1.85 -8.41
N VAL A 60 0.61 2.94 -8.82
CA VAL A 60 0.69 3.37 -10.22
C VAL A 60 2.14 3.64 -10.54
N PHE A 61 2.71 2.78 -11.39
CA PHE A 61 4.05 2.92 -11.93
C PHE A 61 3.99 3.63 -13.28
N VAL A 62 4.92 4.56 -13.49
CA VAL A 62 5.21 5.15 -14.79
C VAL A 62 6.71 4.96 -15.04
N ALA A 63 7.03 4.18 -16.06
CA ALA A 63 8.40 3.95 -16.49
C ALA A 63 8.92 5.13 -17.32
N LYS A 64 10.25 5.23 -17.46
CA LYS A 64 10.93 6.31 -18.21
C LYS A 64 10.66 6.24 -19.71
N ASP A 65 10.36 5.05 -20.21
CA ASP A 65 9.91 4.77 -21.59
C ASP A 65 8.41 5.02 -21.80
N GLY A 66 7.69 5.52 -20.78
CA GLY A 66 6.28 5.89 -20.86
C GLY A 66 5.31 4.76 -20.55
N VAL A 67 5.79 3.53 -20.29
CA VAL A 67 4.91 2.42 -19.92
C VAL A 67 4.28 2.67 -18.55
N LYS A 68 2.95 2.50 -18.48
CA LYS A 68 2.18 2.62 -17.24
C LYS A 68 1.71 1.25 -16.77
N PHE A 69 1.88 0.98 -15.48
CA PHE A 69 1.36 -0.22 -14.84
C PHE A 69 0.63 0.14 -13.56
N GLU A 70 -0.55 -0.43 -13.36
CA GLU A 70 -1.37 -0.20 -12.19
C GLU A 70 -1.63 -1.52 -11.46
N GLY A 71 -1.62 -1.47 -10.13
CA GLY A 71 -1.89 -2.62 -9.30
C GLY A 71 -2.63 -2.22 -8.04
N GLU A 72 -3.40 -3.16 -7.50
CA GLU A 72 -4.15 -2.96 -6.27
C GLU A 72 -4.17 -4.22 -5.42
N GLY A 73 -4.34 -4.06 -4.10
CA GLY A 73 -4.48 -5.19 -3.22
C GLY A 73 -4.57 -4.82 -1.75
N TRP A 74 -4.38 -5.82 -0.91
CA TRP A 74 -4.43 -5.67 0.53
C TRP A 74 -3.03 -5.63 1.15
N ILE A 75 -2.84 -4.70 2.08
CA ILE A 75 -1.80 -4.71 3.12
C ILE A 75 -2.43 -5.31 4.37
N ARG A 76 -1.75 -6.28 5.00
CA ARG A 76 -2.25 -6.97 6.18
C ARG A 76 -1.16 -7.07 7.24
N PRO A 77 -1.53 -7.07 8.53
CA PRO A 77 -0.61 -7.42 9.61
C PRO A 77 -0.04 -8.81 9.36
N LEU A 78 1.26 -8.96 9.55
CA LEU A 78 1.96 -10.23 9.41
C LEU A 78 2.46 -10.65 10.79
N ALA A 79 1.85 -11.68 11.38
CA ALA A 79 2.14 -12.11 12.75
C ALA A 79 3.62 -12.45 12.99
N THR A 80 4.34 -12.86 11.95
CA THR A 80 5.75 -13.26 12.01
C THR A 80 6.68 -12.31 11.25
N ALA A 81 6.23 -11.08 10.94
CA ALA A 81 7.07 -10.13 10.21
C ALA A 81 8.27 -9.69 11.07
N LYS A 82 9.47 -9.91 10.53
CA LYS A 82 10.72 -9.38 11.10
C LYS A 82 10.75 -7.84 11.12
N ASN A 83 10.04 -7.21 10.18
CA ASN A 83 9.85 -5.77 10.11
C ASN A 83 8.35 -5.47 9.94
N PRO A 84 7.60 -5.26 11.04
CA PRO A 84 6.15 -5.10 10.99
C PRO A 84 5.71 -3.77 10.36
N LYS A 85 6.64 -2.85 10.09
CA LYS A 85 6.40 -1.60 9.35
C LYS A 85 6.48 -1.76 7.84
N CYS A 86 7.00 -2.87 7.32
CA CYS A 86 7.26 -3.03 5.88
C CYS A 86 6.48 -4.20 5.29
N GLN A 87 6.08 -4.05 4.03
CA GLN A 87 5.33 -5.03 3.28
C GLN A 87 5.98 -5.26 1.92
N ASP A 88 6.31 -6.51 1.67
CA ASP A 88 6.82 -6.96 0.39
C ASP A 88 5.66 -7.27 -0.54
N LYS A 89 5.67 -6.69 -1.74
CA LYS A 89 4.63 -6.86 -2.76
C LYS A 89 5.28 -7.29 -4.06
N VAL A 90 4.93 -8.50 -4.51
CA VAL A 90 5.31 -9.03 -5.81
C VAL A 90 4.44 -8.41 -6.87
N LEU A 91 5.04 -7.73 -7.85
CA LEU A 91 4.30 -6.92 -8.82
C LEU A 91 3.40 -7.78 -9.72
N TYR A 92 3.84 -8.99 -10.07
CA TYR A 92 3.02 -9.91 -10.87
C TYR A 92 1.76 -10.37 -10.15
N MET A 93 1.68 -10.26 -8.81
CA MET A 93 0.46 -10.61 -8.06
C MET A 93 -0.66 -9.58 -8.21
N TYR A 94 -0.37 -8.41 -8.81
CA TYR A 94 -1.41 -7.44 -9.16
C TYR A 94 -2.11 -7.76 -10.48
N ILE A 95 -1.54 -8.65 -11.30
CA ILE A 95 -2.17 -9.10 -12.54
C ILE A 95 -3.41 -9.92 -12.17
N ASN A 96 -4.55 -9.54 -12.72
CA ASN A 96 -5.84 -10.19 -12.51
C ASN A 96 -6.50 -10.47 -13.87
N LYS A 97 -7.71 -11.03 -13.85
CA LYS A 97 -8.46 -11.41 -15.06
C LYS A 97 -8.77 -10.23 -16.01
N ASP A 98 -8.78 -9.01 -15.50
CA ASP A 98 -9.09 -7.79 -16.23
C ASP A 98 -7.82 -7.09 -16.73
N SER A 99 -6.64 -7.64 -16.42
CA SER A 99 -5.35 -7.12 -16.88
C SER A 99 -5.08 -7.51 -18.33
N PRO A 100 -4.38 -6.67 -19.12
CA PRO A 100 -3.93 -7.02 -20.46
C PRO A 100 -3.14 -8.33 -20.52
N LEU A 101 -3.27 -9.08 -21.61
CA LEU A 101 -2.64 -10.41 -21.77
C LEU A 101 -1.10 -10.36 -21.64
N ASP A 102 -0.49 -9.24 -22.02
CA ASP A 102 0.94 -8.99 -22.00
C ASP A 102 1.44 -8.34 -20.69
N SER A 103 0.60 -8.16 -19.68
CA SER A 103 0.96 -7.49 -18.42
C SER A 103 2.22 -8.04 -17.77
N ARG A 104 2.43 -9.35 -17.83
CA ARG A 104 3.62 -9.99 -17.26
C ARG A 104 4.91 -9.54 -17.97
N THR A 105 4.88 -9.51 -19.30
CA THR A 105 5.99 -9.03 -20.14
C THR A 105 6.23 -7.54 -19.88
N LEU A 106 5.15 -6.74 -19.83
CA LEU A 106 5.25 -5.31 -19.53
C LEU A 106 5.94 -5.02 -18.19
N ILE A 107 5.54 -5.75 -17.13
CA ILE A 107 6.19 -5.64 -15.82
C ILE A 107 7.66 -6.06 -15.90
N HIS A 108 7.93 -7.19 -16.54
CA HIS A 108 9.28 -7.75 -16.62
C HIS A 108 10.25 -6.79 -17.33
N ASP A 109 9.84 -6.26 -18.47
CA ASP A 109 10.70 -5.47 -19.36
C ASP A 109 10.85 -4.03 -18.89
N HIS A 110 9.78 -3.43 -18.37
CA HIS A 110 9.71 -1.99 -18.11
C HIS A 110 9.67 -1.63 -16.62
N ILE A 111 8.99 -2.40 -15.79
CA ILE A 111 8.77 -2.06 -14.37
C ILE A 111 9.90 -2.63 -13.51
N LYS A 112 11.09 -2.04 -13.67
CA LYS A 112 12.32 -2.44 -12.96
C LYS A 112 13.08 -1.25 -12.39
N GLN A 113 13.89 -1.52 -11.38
CA GLN A 113 14.76 -0.51 -10.75
C GLN A 113 15.58 0.25 -11.81
N GLY A 114 15.69 1.56 -11.65
CA GLY A 114 16.39 2.42 -12.61
C GLY A 114 15.57 2.83 -13.85
N ASN A 115 14.48 2.12 -14.18
CA ASN A 115 13.56 2.48 -15.27
C ASN A 115 12.26 3.13 -14.79
N ILE A 116 12.07 3.36 -13.50
CA ILE A 116 10.87 4.02 -12.97
C ILE A 116 11.04 5.53 -12.92
N ALA A 117 10.21 6.26 -13.66
CA ALA A 117 10.12 7.71 -13.59
C ALA A 117 9.28 8.15 -12.39
N GLN A 118 8.14 7.49 -12.18
CA GLN A 118 7.21 7.80 -11.08
C GLN A 118 6.60 6.53 -10.49
N LEU A 119 6.39 6.54 -9.17
CA LEU A 119 5.57 5.56 -8.47
C LEU A 119 4.66 6.30 -7.50
N LEU A 120 3.35 6.26 -7.76
CA LEU A 120 2.33 6.71 -6.83
C LEU A 120 1.85 5.52 -6.00
N ILE A 121 1.87 5.67 -4.68
CA ILE A 121 1.26 4.71 -3.74
C ILE A 121 0.15 5.42 -3.00
N GLN A 122 -1.05 4.84 -3.03
CA GLN A 122 -2.23 5.33 -2.34
C GLN A 122 -2.73 4.27 -1.38
N ILE A 123 -3.07 4.68 -0.16
CA ILE A 123 -3.57 3.84 0.92
C ILE A 123 -4.99 4.26 1.25
N TYR A 124 -5.88 3.29 1.38
CA TYR A 124 -7.28 3.45 1.72
C TYR A 124 -7.61 2.57 2.93
N PRO A 125 -8.60 2.97 3.76
CA PRO A 125 -9.06 2.12 4.85
C PRO A 125 -9.62 0.78 4.33
N ASP A 126 -10.34 0.82 3.21
CA ASP A 126 -10.97 -0.33 2.54
C ASP A 126 -10.93 -0.09 1.01
N ARG A 127 -11.28 -1.10 0.22
CA ARG A 127 -11.40 -1.01 -1.24
C ARG A 127 -12.40 0.10 -1.61
N PRO A 128 -11.96 1.09 -2.41
CA PRO A 128 -12.84 2.12 -2.95
C PRO A 128 -14.06 1.52 -3.67
N GLN A 129 -15.25 2.07 -3.39
CA GLN A 129 -16.49 1.71 -4.09
C GLN A 129 -16.71 2.53 -5.36
N ASN A 130 -15.97 3.63 -5.51
CA ASN A 130 -16.03 4.52 -6.66
C ASN A 130 -14.72 5.32 -6.78
N ASP A 131 -14.54 5.96 -7.94
CA ASP A 131 -13.35 6.73 -8.29
C ASP A 131 -13.19 8.05 -7.52
N LYS A 132 -14.17 8.42 -6.69
CA LYS A 132 -14.13 9.62 -5.84
C LYS A 132 -13.61 9.34 -4.44
N ALA A 133 -13.26 8.09 -4.13
CA ALA A 133 -12.66 7.76 -2.84
C ALA A 133 -11.35 8.52 -2.65
N VAL A 134 -11.20 9.17 -1.49
CA VAL A 134 -9.99 9.90 -1.13
C VAL A 134 -9.07 8.96 -0.35
N PRO A 135 -7.79 8.81 -0.74
CA PRO A 135 -6.84 8.00 0.02
C PRO A 135 -6.58 8.62 1.38
N MET A 136 -6.42 7.79 2.41
CA MET A 136 -6.01 8.26 3.74
C MET A 136 -4.56 8.75 3.74
N SER A 137 -3.72 8.17 2.88
CA SER A 137 -2.35 8.57 2.62
C SER A 137 -2.01 8.32 1.16
N GLU A 138 -1.29 9.25 0.56
CA GLU A 138 -0.67 9.06 -0.74
C GLU A 138 0.77 9.55 -0.73
N LYS A 139 1.62 8.93 -1.53
CA LYS A 139 2.99 9.37 -1.75
C LYS A 139 3.43 9.12 -3.17
N LEU A 140 3.98 10.16 -3.78
CA LEU A 140 4.58 10.10 -5.10
C LEU A 140 6.10 10.04 -4.96
N PHE A 141 6.67 8.93 -5.41
CA PHE A 141 8.11 8.76 -5.57
C PHE A 141 8.49 9.10 -7.01
N ARG A 142 9.60 9.81 -7.18
CA ARG A 142 10.14 10.19 -8.49
C ARG A 142 11.55 9.64 -8.60
N ASN A 143 11.91 9.19 -9.80
CA ASN A 143 13.25 8.71 -10.12
C ASN A 143 13.76 7.67 -9.09
N LEU A 144 13.06 6.55 -8.95
CA LEU A 144 13.49 5.45 -8.09
C LEU A 144 14.77 4.82 -8.68
N GLN A 145 15.90 5.41 -8.31
CA GLN A 145 17.25 4.94 -8.64
C GLN A 145 17.76 4.01 -7.53
N PRO A 146 18.71 3.12 -7.84
CA PRO A 146 19.54 2.51 -6.80
C PRO A 146 20.21 3.61 -5.98
N CYS A 147 20.13 3.51 -4.66
CA CYS A 147 21.05 4.21 -3.76
C CYS A 147 22.48 3.74 -4.02
#